data_AF-A0A2G8KZY0-F1
#
_entry.id   AF-A0A2G8KZY0-F1
#
_cell.length_a   1.000
_cell.length_b   1.000
_cell.length_c   1.000
_cell.angle_alpha   90.00
_cell.angle_beta   90.00
_cell.angle_gamma   90.00
#
_symmetry.space_group_name_H-M   'P 1'
#
loop_
_entity.id
_entity.type
_entity.pdbx_description
1 polymer ?
#
loop_
_entity_poly.entity_id
_entity_poly.type
_entity_poly.pdbx_seq_one_letter_code
_entity_poly.pdbx_strand_id
1 'polypeptide(L)'
;MAIIFQLLVHGLCVVGSIAAGCSYLSADAGCGKCDERGHCIRGSVPIDPWLSFALKTQRDLQVDEPFFNVQILDGHNAFNTRADNYGGNDTCAWPPPYKRPCWAFANQEFSFTDMLNMGIRGFEIDNYWCNNDIRMAHLGSDLKLLCFERTKTFAEGMKEIGDWLKKEGNTNELIRIYLDRPGSDRPDIVNNALLENFGNRIITPLELQSLYNGVWPTMGTLQADGNNVVVLINSNDDLGGVTMHKAYWTNRKYGSFTPYPICGGKMPGDAWRLYGDGTHYPIFWDGPTQTGVTTDLTEVMKCHIQYPAMDFVNQQLLKTAVFTWAAGEPSQNLEEESCIYLSGSDRRWHVSSSCAKILYFACQHTGNKDIWTLSETTGRYSLSETYCPSKFKFGIPQNGYRNQKLIELIGERDVWINYSPFLPGYTPQKRTCLVPPLNRLPVHLILNPNLLFGL
;
A
#
# COMPACT_ATOMS: atom_id res chain seq x y z
N MET A 1 49.03 64.32 -8.16
CA MET A 1 48.22 63.49 -9.08
C MET A 1 48.63 62.04 -8.85
N ALA A 2 48.17 61.30 -7.84
CA ALA A 2 46.84 61.13 -7.23
C ALA A 2 45.77 60.77 -8.26
N ILE A 3 45.04 59.66 -8.00
CA ILE A 3 43.81 59.15 -8.68
C ILE A 3 44.17 58.29 -9.91
N ILE A 4 43.98 56.97 -10.07
CA ILE A 4 43.10 55.90 -9.53
C ILE A 4 43.85 54.56 -9.62
N PHE A 5 43.99 53.85 -8.51
CA PHE A 5 44.35 52.41 -8.50
C PHE A 5 43.82 51.80 -7.21
N GLN A 6 42.50 51.58 -7.13
CA GLN A 6 41.87 50.81 -6.05
C GLN A 6 40.42 50.48 -6.43
N LEU A 7 40.03 49.23 -6.17
CA LEU A 7 38.68 48.67 -6.21
C LEU A 7 38.14 48.23 -7.59
N LEU A 8 38.63 47.08 -8.06
CA LEU A 8 37.91 46.21 -8.99
C LEU A 8 38.17 44.73 -8.66
N VAL A 9 38.10 44.40 -7.36
CA VAL A 9 37.92 43.04 -6.86
C VAL A 9 37.03 43.20 -5.63
N HIS A 10 35.87 42.54 -5.64
CA HIS A 10 34.75 42.52 -4.66
C HIS A 10 33.43 42.89 -5.34
N GLY A 11 33.04 42.02 -6.26
CA GLY A 11 31.74 41.98 -6.90
C GLY A 11 31.41 40.59 -7.41
N LEU A 12 31.98 39.53 -6.80
CA LEU A 12 31.28 38.27 -6.75
C LEU A 12 30.08 38.54 -5.85
N CYS A 13 28.94 38.85 -6.46
CA CYS A 13 27.68 38.46 -5.87
C CYS A 13 27.79 36.95 -5.66
N VAL A 14 28.20 36.56 -4.45
CA VAL A 14 27.62 35.41 -3.79
C VAL A 14 26.13 35.73 -3.81
N VAL A 15 25.45 35.29 -4.87
CA VAL A 15 24.03 35.01 -4.77
C VAL A 15 24.01 33.93 -3.70
N GLY A 16 23.81 34.37 -2.46
CA GLY A 16 23.46 33.46 -1.39
C GLY A 16 22.35 32.61 -1.98
N SER A 17 22.59 31.31 -2.11
CA SER A 17 21.59 30.36 -2.53
C SER A 17 20.42 30.60 -1.58
N ILE A 18 19.38 31.28 -2.06
CA ILE A 18 18.12 31.35 -1.35
C ILE A 18 17.76 29.88 -1.23
N ALA A 19 17.79 29.32 -0.02
CA ALA A 19 17.38 27.95 0.20
C ALA A 19 16.04 27.79 -0.52
N ALA A 20 16.05 27.07 -1.64
CA ALA A 20 14.88 26.96 -2.48
C ALA A 20 13.81 26.33 -1.59
N GLY A 21 12.74 27.09 -1.34
CA GLY A 21 11.66 26.59 -0.51
C GLY A 21 11.00 25.36 -1.13
N CYS A 22 10.10 24.76 -0.36
CA CYS A 22 9.11 23.80 -0.83
C CYS A 22 8.60 24.11 -2.25
N SER A 23 8.66 23.20 -3.22
CA SER A 23 7.98 23.37 -4.52
C SER A 23 7.05 22.19 -4.82
N TYR A 24 6.12 22.35 -5.76
CA TYR A 24 5.19 21.30 -6.22
C TYR A 24 4.43 20.59 -5.07
N LEU A 25 4.21 19.27 -5.19
CA LEU A 25 3.57 18.46 -4.16
C LEU A 25 4.37 18.43 -2.86
N SER A 26 5.68 18.69 -2.90
CA SER A 26 6.52 18.82 -1.71
C SER A 26 6.12 20.04 -0.85
N ALA A 27 5.72 21.15 -1.49
CA ALA A 27 5.14 22.31 -0.81
C ALA A 27 3.75 21.99 -0.25
N ASP A 28 2.89 21.36 -1.04
CA ASP A 28 1.52 21.01 -0.65
C ASP A 28 1.48 20.02 0.53
N ALA A 29 2.49 19.14 0.62
CA ALA A 29 2.67 18.23 1.74
C ALA A 29 3.20 18.91 3.02
N GLY A 30 3.54 20.19 2.97
CA GLY A 30 4.03 20.96 4.11
C GLY A 30 5.45 20.61 4.55
N CYS A 31 6.30 20.13 3.65
CA CYS A 31 7.67 19.75 4.00
C CYS A 31 8.47 20.93 4.55
N GLY A 32 9.08 20.72 5.72
CA GLY A 32 9.97 21.71 6.35
C GLY A 32 11.43 21.63 5.87
N LYS A 33 11.79 20.58 5.12
CA LYS A 33 13.15 20.34 4.60
C LYS A 33 13.09 19.80 3.19
N CYS A 34 13.73 20.50 2.26
CA CYS A 34 13.79 20.12 0.87
C CYS A 34 15.21 20.27 0.32
N ASP A 35 15.49 19.55 -0.76
CA ASP A 35 16.74 19.66 -1.49
C ASP A 35 16.82 20.98 -2.28
N GLU A 36 17.93 21.19 -2.98
CA GLU A 36 18.16 22.41 -3.77
C GLU A 36 17.17 22.59 -4.94
N ARG A 37 16.38 21.57 -5.27
CA ARG A 37 15.34 21.60 -6.32
C ARG A 37 13.94 21.80 -5.76
N GLY A 38 13.81 21.86 -4.43
CA GLY A 38 12.54 22.05 -3.73
C GLY A 38 11.75 20.76 -3.51
N HIS A 39 12.38 19.58 -3.64
CA HIS A 39 11.74 18.30 -3.33
C HIS A 39 12.00 17.88 -1.88
N CYS A 40 11.02 17.28 -1.21
CA CYS A 40 11.17 16.84 0.17
C CYS A 40 12.38 15.91 0.33
N ILE A 41 13.16 16.15 1.39
CA ILE A 41 14.21 15.20 1.76
C ILE A 41 13.54 13.86 2.14
N ARG A 42 14.11 12.74 1.68
CA ARG A 42 13.62 11.39 1.99
C ARG A 42 13.28 11.24 3.48
N GLY A 43 12.06 10.77 3.76
CA GLY A 43 11.58 10.50 5.10
C GLY A 43 11.20 11.74 5.91
N SER A 44 11.21 12.93 5.31
CA SER A 44 10.91 14.20 6.01
C SER A 44 9.48 14.69 5.82
N VAL A 45 8.67 14.01 5.01
CA VAL A 45 7.28 14.43 4.78
C VAL A 45 6.48 14.32 6.08
N PRO A 46 5.84 15.42 6.54
CA PRO A 46 4.96 15.36 7.70
C PRO A 46 3.75 14.47 7.39
N ILE A 47 3.48 13.49 8.26
CA ILE A 47 2.34 12.58 8.08
C ILE A 47 1.18 13.04 8.95
N ASP A 48 0.01 13.19 8.33
CA ASP A 48 -1.26 13.41 9.00
C ASP A 48 -1.58 12.20 9.91
N PRO A 49 -1.61 12.37 11.25
CA PRO A 49 -1.83 11.26 12.17
C PRO A 49 -3.16 10.56 11.95
N TRP A 50 -4.21 11.30 11.59
CA TRP A 50 -5.53 10.73 11.30
C TRP A 50 -5.47 9.82 10.08
N LEU A 51 -4.84 10.28 9.00
CA LEU A 51 -4.70 9.50 7.77
C LEU A 51 -3.92 8.21 8.02
N SER A 52 -2.79 8.30 8.73
CA SER A 52 -1.97 7.15 9.08
C SER A 52 -2.76 6.10 9.88
N PHE A 53 -3.49 6.56 10.91
CA PHE A 53 -4.34 5.71 11.72
C PHE A 53 -5.49 5.06 10.94
N ALA A 54 -6.19 5.84 10.11
CA ALA A 54 -7.34 5.35 9.35
C ALA A 54 -6.93 4.33 8.28
N LEU A 55 -5.85 4.59 7.54
CA LEU A 55 -5.32 3.64 6.56
C LEU A 55 -4.75 2.39 7.24
N LYS A 56 -4.11 2.53 8.41
CA LYS A 56 -3.66 1.37 9.19
C LYS A 56 -4.84 0.50 9.63
N THR A 57 -5.89 1.11 10.18
CA THR A 57 -7.13 0.40 10.51
C THR A 57 -7.63 -0.40 9.31
N GLN A 58 -7.71 0.21 8.12
CA GLN A 58 -8.16 -0.48 6.91
C GLN A 58 -7.32 -1.69 6.50
N ARG A 59 -6.01 -1.67 6.77
CA ARG A 59 -5.14 -2.81 6.53
C ARG A 59 -5.36 -3.90 7.59
N ASP A 60 -5.42 -3.51 8.85
CA ASP A 60 -5.55 -4.44 9.98
C ASP A 60 -6.89 -5.19 9.94
N LEU A 61 -7.98 -4.56 9.48
CA LEU A 61 -9.29 -5.21 9.27
C LEU A 61 -9.26 -6.40 8.30
N GLN A 62 -8.26 -6.46 7.44
CA GLN A 62 -8.09 -7.50 6.42
C GLN A 62 -7.19 -8.65 6.91
N VAL A 63 -6.80 -8.68 8.18
CA VAL A 63 -5.87 -9.68 8.74
C VAL A 63 -6.33 -11.13 8.50
N ASP A 64 -7.64 -11.38 8.50
CA ASP A 64 -8.23 -12.70 8.26
C ASP A 64 -8.62 -12.94 6.79
N GLU A 65 -8.27 -12.03 5.88
CA GLU A 65 -8.47 -12.24 4.45
C GLU A 65 -7.24 -12.94 3.85
N PRO A 66 -7.43 -13.92 2.95
CA PRO A 66 -6.36 -14.45 2.12
C PRO A 66 -5.63 -13.33 1.38
N PHE A 67 -4.30 -13.42 1.25
CA PHE A 67 -3.49 -12.37 0.60
C PHE A 67 -3.98 -12.02 -0.81
N PHE A 68 -4.48 -13.00 -1.58
CA PHE A 68 -4.99 -12.72 -2.93
C PHE A 68 -6.23 -11.81 -2.95
N ASN A 69 -6.93 -11.68 -1.82
CA ASN A 69 -8.19 -10.95 -1.69
C ASN A 69 -8.02 -9.61 -0.96
N VAL A 70 -6.82 -9.25 -0.50
CA VAL A 70 -6.63 -7.97 0.19
C VAL A 70 -6.58 -6.79 -0.78
N GLN A 71 -7.05 -5.64 -0.30
CA GLN A 71 -6.96 -4.35 -0.95
C GLN A 71 -5.76 -3.57 -0.40
N ILE A 72 -4.76 -3.36 -1.25
CA ILE A 72 -3.49 -2.68 -0.94
C ILE A 72 -3.34 -1.47 -1.86
N LEU A 73 -3.03 -0.31 -1.27
CA LEU A 73 -2.71 0.89 -2.03
C LEU A 73 -1.27 0.81 -2.55
N ASP A 74 -1.12 0.98 -3.87
CA ASP A 74 0.13 0.80 -4.61
C ASP A 74 0.62 2.12 -5.24
N GLY A 75 1.93 2.32 -5.33
CA GLY A 75 2.51 3.27 -6.28
C GLY A 75 2.73 2.62 -7.64
N HIS A 76 2.21 3.20 -8.72
CA HIS A 76 2.57 2.83 -10.10
C HIS A 76 3.94 3.43 -10.44
N ASN A 77 4.81 2.62 -11.05
CA ASN A 77 6.23 2.94 -11.28
C ASN A 77 6.90 3.62 -10.08
N ALA A 78 6.62 3.15 -8.87
CA ALA A 78 6.87 3.88 -7.64
C ALA A 78 8.33 4.34 -7.45
N PHE A 79 9.28 3.68 -8.10
CA PHE A 79 10.70 4.01 -8.07
C PHE A 79 11.05 5.35 -8.73
N ASN A 80 10.25 5.82 -9.68
CA ASN A 80 10.60 6.95 -10.54
C ASN A 80 10.19 8.29 -9.93
N THR A 81 10.84 8.60 -8.83
CA THR A 81 10.48 9.70 -7.96
C THR A 81 11.42 10.90 -8.07
N ARG A 82 10.86 12.11 -7.99
CA ARG A 82 11.65 13.35 -7.94
C ARG A 82 12.55 13.45 -6.70
N ALA A 83 12.18 12.80 -5.59
CA ALA A 83 13.04 12.66 -4.41
C ALA A 83 14.36 11.91 -4.69
N ASP A 84 14.39 11.07 -5.73
CA ASP A 84 15.58 10.37 -6.21
C ASP A 84 16.11 10.98 -7.52
N ASN A 85 15.77 12.26 -7.76
CA ASN A 85 16.18 13.05 -8.92
C ASN A 85 15.64 12.54 -10.27
N TYR A 86 14.70 11.60 -10.26
CA TYR A 86 14.01 11.15 -11.45
C TYR A 86 13.02 12.24 -11.89
N GLY A 87 13.09 12.72 -13.13
CA GLY A 87 12.21 13.82 -13.56
C GLY A 87 12.38 15.11 -12.75
N GLY A 88 13.54 15.34 -12.12
CA GLY A 88 13.77 16.54 -11.28
C GLY A 88 13.75 17.88 -12.02
N ASN A 89 13.57 17.88 -13.34
CA ASN A 89 13.35 19.06 -14.18
C ASN A 89 11.96 19.04 -14.85
N ASP A 90 11.05 18.20 -14.38
CA ASP A 90 9.68 18.17 -14.86
C ASP A 90 9.02 19.55 -14.72
N THR A 91 8.24 19.91 -15.72
CA THR A 91 7.59 21.23 -15.79
C THR A 91 6.07 21.15 -15.75
N CYS A 92 5.49 19.96 -15.83
CA CYS A 92 4.05 19.80 -15.71
C CYS A 92 3.59 20.04 -14.27
N ALA A 93 2.50 20.79 -14.12
CA ALA A 93 1.79 20.90 -12.85
C ALA A 93 1.05 19.59 -12.60
N TRP A 94 1.21 19.03 -11.40
CA TRP A 94 0.53 17.81 -10.97
C TRP A 94 -0.61 18.14 -10.01
N PRO A 95 -1.72 17.36 -10.05
CA PRO A 95 -2.05 16.35 -11.06
C PRO A 95 -2.50 16.98 -12.41
N PRO A 96 -2.54 16.19 -13.51
CA PRO A 96 -3.14 16.60 -14.80
C PRO A 96 -4.62 17.02 -14.65
N PRO A 97 -5.20 17.75 -15.63
CA PRO A 97 -4.78 17.90 -17.03
C PRO A 97 -3.68 18.94 -17.27
N TYR A 98 -2.79 18.64 -18.22
CA TYR A 98 -1.71 19.53 -18.64
C TYR A 98 -2.20 20.55 -19.66
N LYS A 99 -2.20 21.84 -19.29
CA LYS A 99 -2.77 22.93 -20.12
C LYS A 99 -1.78 23.57 -21.10
N ARG A 100 -0.48 23.29 -20.97
CA ARG A 100 0.59 23.86 -21.80
C ARG A 100 1.60 22.74 -22.11
N PRO A 101 2.38 22.86 -23.20
CA PRO A 101 3.52 21.98 -23.42
C PRO A 101 4.41 21.98 -22.18
N CYS A 102 4.58 20.80 -21.59
CA CYS A 102 5.34 20.60 -20.37
C CYS A 102 5.98 19.21 -20.41
N TRP A 103 6.81 18.87 -19.43
CA TRP A 103 7.44 17.55 -19.35
C TRP A 103 7.10 16.94 -18.00
N ALA A 104 6.67 15.68 -18.00
CA ALA A 104 6.46 14.88 -16.80
C ALA A 104 7.07 13.49 -17.02
N PHE A 105 8.29 13.29 -16.55
CA PHE A 105 8.98 12.01 -16.65
C PHE A 105 8.80 11.14 -15.41
N ALA A 106 8.67 11.76 -14.24
CA ALA A 106 8.43 11.05 -12.99
C ALA A 106 6.94 10.67 -12.86
N ASN A 107 6.66 9.51 -12.26
CA ASN A 107 5.30 9.21 -11.78
C ASN A 107 5.11 9.63 -10.32
N GLN A 108 6.19 9.84 -9.55
CA GLN A 108 6.10 10.13 -8.12
C GLN A 108 6.90 11.37 -7.69
N GLU A 109 6.44 12.04 -6.64
CA GLU A 109 7.19 13.13 -5.98
C GLU A 109 8.08 12.60 -4.85
N PHE A 110 7.56 11.66 -4.05
CA PHE A 110 8.16 11.25 -2.78
C PHE A 110 8.89 9.92 -2.85
N SER A 111 9.82 9.68 -1.93
CA SER A 111 10.60 8.44 -1.84
C SER A 111 9.76 7.22 -1.44
N PHE A 112 10.33 6.00 -1.53
CA PHE A 112 9.70 4.80 -0.96
C PHE A 112 9.43 4.97 0.53
N THR A 113 10.38 5.51 1.29
CA THR A 113 10.23 5.77 2.74
C THR A 113 9.03 6.67 3.01
N ASP A 114 8.86 7.73 2.23
CA ASP A 114 7.76 8.68 2.41
C ASP A 114 6.41 8.05 2.03
N MET A 115 6.34 7.33 0.90
CA MET A 115 5.14 6.59 0.52
C MET A 115 4.74 5.53 1.56
N LEU A 116 5.71 4.80 2.12
CA LEU A 116 5.50 3.86 3.23
C LEU A 116 4.95 4.58 4.47
N ASN A 117 5.53 5.72 4.84
CA ASN A 117 5.05 6.54 5.96
C ASN A 117 3.63 7.07 5.74
N MET A 118 3.25 7.36 4.50
CA MET A 118 1.89 7.80 4.14
C MET A 118 0.85 6.66 4.14
N GLY A 119 1.29 5.40 4.07
CA GLY A 119 0.40 4.22 4.11
C GLY A 119 0.38 3.35 2.85
N ILE A 120 1.20 3.65 1.84
CA ILE A 120 1.42 2.75 0.69
C ILE A 120 2.06 1.45 1.20
N ARG A 121 1.59 0.32 0.67
CA ARG A 121 2.19 -1.00 0.95
C ARG A 121 2.48 -1.80 -0.31
N GLY A 122 2.20 -1.26 -1.49
CA GLY A 122 2.58 -1.85 -2.77
C GLY A 122 3.48 -0.95 -3.61
N PHE A 123 4.50 -1.54 -4.21
CA PHE A 123 5.43 -0.84 -5.11
C PHE A 123 5.52 -1.58 -6.43
N GLU A 124 5.11 -0.95 -7.53
CA GLU A 124 5.53 -1.39 -8.85
C GLU A 124 6.92 -0.83 -9.15
N ILE A 125 7.81 -1.69 -9.61
CA ILE A 125 9.20 -1.35 -9.92
C ILE A 125 9.56 -1.94 -11.28
N ASP A 126 10.05 -1.09 -12.16
CA ASP A 126 10.76 -1.52 -13.36
C ASP A 126 12.25 -1.59 -13.06
N ASN A 127 12.91 -2.66 -13.46
CA ASN A 127 14.34 -2.80 -13.26
C ASN A 127 15.05 -3.30 -14.51
N TYR A 128 16.15 -2.65 -14.89
CA TYR A 128 16.89 -2.95 -16.11
C TYR A 128 18.38 -3.12 -15.82
N TRP A 129 19.03 -4.02 -16.57
CA TRP A 129 20.48 -4.13 -16.56
C TRP A 129 21.12 -2.99 -17.37
N CYS A 130 21.83 -2.09 -16.67
CA CYS A 130 22.58 -1.00 -17.30
C CYS A 130 23.73 -0.51 -16.40
N ASN A 131 24.82 -0.07 -17.04
CA ASN A 131 26.04 0.38 -16.35
C ASN A 131 26.54 -0.64 -15.32
N ASN A 132 26.56 -1.91 -15.72
CA ASN A 132 27.02 -3.07 -14.94
C ASN A 132 26.26 -3.31 -13.61
N ASP A 133 25.02 -2.83 -13.49
CA ASP A 133 24.15 -3.12 -12.35
C ASP A 133 22.66 -3.20 -12.77
N ILE A 134 21.81 -3.73 -11.90
CA ILE A 134 20.36 -3.67 -12.04
C ILE A 134 19.87 -2.35 -11.44
N ARG A 135 19.28 -1.50 -12.28
CA ARG A 135 18.83 -0.16 -11.90
C ARG A 135 17.33 -0.01 -12.10
N MET A 136 16.71 0.81 -11.25
CA MET A 136 15.29 1.11 -11.39
C MET A 136 15.12 2.21 -12.44
N ALA A 137 14.57 1.88 -13.61
CA ALA A 137 14.51 2.77 -14.78
C ALA A 137 13.24 2.51 -15.61
N HIS A 138 12.79 3.49 -16.41
CA HIS A 138 11.54 3.43 -17.18
C HIS A 138 11.80 3.38 -18.69
N LEU A 139 10.98 2.63 -19.45
CA LEU A 139 11.01 2.42 -20.92
C LEU A 139 12.19 1.64 -21.54
N GLY A 140 11.93 0.33 -21.80
CA GLY A 140 12.16 -0.37 -23.08
C GLY A 140 13.58 -0.75 -23.50
N SER A 141 13.69 -1.89 -24.19
CA SER A 141 14.93 -2.54 -24.65
C SER A 141 15.85 -1.70 -25.55
N ASP A 142 15.34 -0.64 -26.18
CA ASP A 142 16.10 0.12 -27.18
C ASP A 142 16.48 1.54 -26.74
N LEU A 143 15.76 2.13 -25.77
CA LEU A 143 15.97 3.53 -25.38
C LEU A 143 16.51 3.69 -23.95
N LYS A 144 16.32 2.69 -23.07
CA LYS A 144 16.80 2.64 -21.67
C LYS A 144 16.77 4.02 -21.00
N LEU A 145 15.63 4.71 -21.11
CA LEU A 145 15.51 6.09 -20.69
C LEU A 145 15.84 6.20 -19.21
N LEU A 146 16.72 7.15 -18.89
CA LEU A 146 17.14 7.42 -17.52
C LEU A 146 17.78 6.20 -16.81
N CYS A 147 18.35 5.24 -17.55
CA CYS A 147 19.17 4.14 -17.03
C CYS A 147 20.66 4.55 -16.98
N PHE A 148 20.98 5.57 -16.19
CA PHE A 148 22.33 6.13 -16.06
C PHE A 148 23.09 5.51 -14.89
N GLU A 149 24.41 5.70 -14.84
CA GLU A 149 25.26 5.23 -13.73
C GLU A 149 24.87 5.84 -12.38
N ARG A 150 24.24 7.01 -12.38
CA ARG A 150 23.71 7.67 -11.19
C ARG A 150 22.28 7.26 -10.82
N THR A 151 21.60 6.51 -11.67
CA THR A 151 20.21 6.09 -11.43
C THR A 151 20.20 5.06 -10.32
N LYS A 152 19.33 5.25 -9.32
CA LYS A 152 19.24 4.37 -8.16
C LYS A 152 19.19 2.89 -8.53
N THR A 153 20.03 2.09 -7.88
CA THR A 153 20.08 0.65 -8.14
C THR A 153 18.87 -0.04 -7.51
N PHE A 154 18.52 -1.22 -8.02
CA PHE A 154 17.48 -2.03 -7.42
C PHE A 154 17.85 -2.42 -5.98
N ALA A 155 19.11 -2.75 -5.73
CA ALA A 155 19.62 -3.04 -4.38
C ALA A 155 19.43 -1.84 -3.42
N GLU A 156 19.69 -0.61 -3.85
CA GLU A 156 19.44 0.59 -3.06
C GLU A 156 17.94 0.79 -2.77
N GLY A 157 17.07 0.53 -3.75
CA GLY A 157 15.62 0.55 -3.56
C GLY A 157 15.13 -0.47 -2.54
N MET A 158 15.60 -1.71 -2.65
CA MET A 158 15.25 -2.79 -1.72
C MET A 158 15.78 -2.51 -0.32
N LYS A 159 16.99 -1.95 -0.22
CA LYS A 159 17.57 -1.50 1.06
C LYS A 159 16.73 -0.44 1.73
N GLU A 160 16.19 0.52 0.99
CA GLU A 160 15.32 1.55 1.57
C GLU A 160 14.06 0.95 2.20
N ILE A 161 13.37 0.04 1.50
CA ILE A 161 12.20 -0.66 2.03
C ILE A 161 12.59 -1.54 3.23
N GLY A 162 13.70 -2.28 3.12
CA GLY A 162 14.20 -3.16 4.19
C GLY A 162 14.58 -2.39 5.45
N ASP A 163 15.23 -1.23 5.33
CA ASP A 163 15.57 -0.36 6.45
C ASP A 163 14.31 0.22 7.11
N TRP A 164 13.28 0.56 6.32
CA TRP A 164 12.00 1.00 6.86
C TRP A 164 11.30 -0.09 7.67
N LEU A 165 11.32 -1.35 7.19
CA LEU A 165 10.77 -2.51 7.89
C LEU A 165 11.51 -2.87 9.18
N LYS A 166 12.80 -2.52 9.29
CA LYS A 166 13.60 -2.73 10.50
C LYS A 166 13.27 -1.74 11.63
N LYS A 167 12.61 -0.62 11.33
CA LYS A 167 12.24 0.37 12.34
C LYS A 167 11.19 -0.22 13.29
N GLU A 168 11.31 0.11 14.57
CA GLU A 168 10.32 -0.21 15.57
C GLU A 168 8.94 0.30 15.14
N GLY A 169 7.90 -0.51 15.35
CA GLY A 169 6.54 -0.22 14.88
C GLY A 169 6.22 -0.66 13.45
N ASN A 170 7.23 -0.91 12.60
CA ASN A 170 7.05 -1.32 11.20
C ASN A 170 7.33 -2.80 10.94
N THR A 171 7.86 -3.53 11.93
CA THR A 171 8.41 -4.88 11.74
C THR A 171 7.42 -5.92 11.24
N ASN A 172 6.12 -5.68 11.42
CA ASN A 172 5.05 -6.59 11.00
C ASN A 172 4.22 -6.04 9.83
N GLU A 173 4.58 -4.87 9.31
CA GLU A 173 3.84 -4.28 8.18
C GLU A 173 4.07 -5.13 6.93
N LEU A 174 3.00 -5.46 6.22
CA LEU A 174 3.07 -6.24 4.99
C LEU A 174 3.47 -5.34 3.82
N ILE A 175 4.49 -5.75 3.05
CA ILE A 175 4.90 -5.09 1.81
C ILE A 175 4.68 -6.01 0.61
N ARG A 176 4.07 -5.45 -0.44
CA ARG A 176 3.97 -6.06 -1.76
C ARG A 176 4.92 -5.34 -2.71
N ILE A 177 5.76 -6.10 -3.41
CA ILE A 177 6.64 -5.60 -4.46
C ILE A 177 6.22 -6.27 -5.76
N TYR A 178 5.95 -5.49 -6.80
CA TYR A 178 5.61 -5.98 -8.12
C TYR A 178 6.68 -5.53 -9.13
N LEU A 179 7.31 -6.48 -9.80
CA LEU A 179 8.28 -6.23 -10.86
C LEU A 179 7.57 -6.37 -12.22
N ASP A 180 7.25 -5.25 -12.88
CA ASP A 180 6.55 -5.27 -14.19
C ASP A 180 7.51 -5.62 -15.33
N ARG A 181 8.75 -5.15 -15.22
CA ARG A 181 9.86 -5.40 -16.14
C ARG A 181 11.08 -5.84 -15.35
N PRO A 182 11.17 -7.12 -14.96
CA PRO A 182 12.39 -7.65 -14.38
C PRO A 182 13.57 -7.48 -15.35
N GLY A 183 14.74 -7.11 -14.83
CA GLY A 183 16.03 -7.18 -15.53
C GLY A 183 16.41 -8.63 -15.78
N SER A 184 15.69 -9.25 -16.71
CA SER A 184 15.50 -10.70 -16.82
C SER A 184 16.74 -11.46 -17.25
N ASP A 185 17.77 -10.76 -17.68
CA ASP A 185 19.09 -11.30 -17.98
C ASP A 185 19.92 -11.59 -16.71
N ARG A 186 19.59 -11.02 -15.55
CA ARG A 186 20.36 -11.16 -14.30
C ARG A 186 19.48 -11.49 -13.07
N PRO A 187 18.78 -12.63 -13.07
CA PRO A 187 17.96 -13.06 -11.93
C PRO A 187 18.77 -13.22 -10.64
N ASP A 188 20.07 -13.52 -10.73
CA ASP A 188 20.99 -13.64 -9.59
C ASP A 188 21.05 -12.35 -8.77
N ILE A 189 21.27 -11.21 -9.43
CA ILE A 189 21.40 -9.91 -8.76
C ILE A 189 20.09 -9.49 -8.12
N VAL A 190 18.97 -9.70 -8.82
CA VAL A 190 17.63 -9.38 -8.31
C VAL A 190 17.31 -10.20 -7.07
N ASN A 191 17.49 -11.53 -7.13
CA ASN A 191 17.22 -12.40 -5.97
C ASN A 191 18.16 -12.10 -4.79
N ASN A 192 19.44 -11.82 -5.03
CA ASN A 192 20.38 -11.47 -3.97
C ASN A 192 19.96 -10.18 -3.26
N ALA A 193 19.62 -9.12 -4.00
CA ALA A 193 19.14 -7.87 -3.42
C ALA A 193 17.88 -8.05 -2.56
N LEU A 194 16.95 -8.93 -2.98
CA LEU A 194 15.76 -9.26 -2.20
C LEU A 194 16.11 -10.03 -0.92
N LEU A 195 16.91 -11.10 -1.03
CA LEU A 195 17.29 -11.94 0.09
C LEU A 195 18.15 -11.20 1.13
N GLU A 196 19.08 -10.35 0.70
CA GLU A 196 19.92 -9.54 1.58
C GLU A 196 19.11 -8.57 2.44
N ASN A 197 18.01 -8.03 1.90
CA ASN A 197 17.22 -6.99 2.57
C ASN A 197 16.02 -7.54 3.35
N PHE A 198 15.43 -8.65 2.90
CA PHE A 198 14.21 -9.18 3.47
C PHE A 198 14.38 -10.59 4.08
N GLY A 199 15.32 -11.39 3.57
CA GLY A 199 15.58 -12.74 4.09
C GLY A 199 14.31 -13.60 4.20
N ASN A 200 14.08 -14.16 5.38
CA ASN A 200 12.91 -14.99 5.70
C ASN A 200 11.58 -14.22 5.77
N ARG A 201 11.59 -12.89 5.64
CA ARG A 201 10.35 -12.10 5.53
C ARG A 201 9.62 -12.35 4.21
N ILE A 202 10.32 -12.83 3.20
CA ILE A 202 9.73 -13.17 1.90
C ILE A 202 9.01 -14.51 2.02
N ILE A 203 7.72 -14.55 1.67
CA ILE A 203 7.07 -15.83 1.37
C ILE A 203 7.49 -16.27 -0.04
N THR A 204 8.23 -17.36 -0.16
CA THR A 204 8.71 -17.87 -1.45
C THR A 204 7.68 -18.76 -2.16
N PRO A 205 7.80 -19.00 -3.48
CA PRO A 205 6.96 -19.98 -4.18
C PRO A 205 7.05 -21.40 -3.59
N LEU A 206 8.25 -21.82 -3.15
CA LEU A 206 8.47 -23.12 -2.51
C LEU A 206 7.73 -23.23 -1.16
N GLU A 207 7.81 -22.21 -0.33
CA GLU A 207 7.08 -22.16 0.95
C GLU A 207 5.57 -22.13 0.72
N LEU A 208 5.10 -21.33 -0.25
CA LEU A 208 3.67 -21.30 -0.59
C LEU A 208 3.17 -22.69 -0.99
N GLN A 209 3.94 -23.41 -1.81
CA GLN A 209 3.60 -24.76 -2.23
C GLN A 209 3.67 -25.78 -1.08
N SER A 210 4.73 -25.75 -0.28
CA SER A 210 5.00 -26.78 0.73
C SER A 210 4.19 -26.60 2.03
N LEU A 211 3.96 -25.35 2.45
CA LEU A 211 3.28 -25.05 3.71
C LEU A 211 1.77 -24.84 3.53
N TYR A 212 1.35 -24.31 2.38
CA TYR A 212 -0.05 -23.94 2.13
C TYR A 212 -0.64 -24.58 0.88
N ASN A 213 0.03 -25.61 0.32
CA ASN A 213 -0.44 -26.35 -0.86
C ASN A 213 -0.73 -25.44 -2.07
N GLY A 214 0.06 -24.37 -2.25
CA GLY A 214 -0.09 -23.41 -3.34
C GLY A 214 -1.21 -22.41 -3.16
N VAL A 215 -1.91 -22.42 -2.02
CA VAL A 215 -3.02 -21.50 -1.72
C VAL A 215 -2.51 -20.36 -0.84
N TRP A 216 -2.76 -19.12 -1.26
CA TRP A 216 -2.42 -17.95 -0.46
C TRP A 216 -3.13 -17.97 0.91
N PRO A 217 -2.37 -18.02 2.02
CA PRO A 217 -2.97 -17.99 3.36
C PRO A 217 -3.41 -16.56 3.71
N THR A 218 -3.99 -16.41 4.91
CA THR A 218 -4.38 -15.09 5.41
C THR A 218 -3.18 -14.21 5.73
N MET A 219 -3.38 -12.90 5.73
CA MET A 219 -2.39 -11.92 6.19
C MET A 219 -1.84 -12.25 7.59
N GLY A 220 -2.74 -12.59 8.53
CA GLY A 220 -2.36 -12.95 9.89
C GLY A 220 -1.55 -14.24 9.96
N THR A 221 -1.86 -15.23 9.11
CA THR A 221 -1.06 -16.45 9.00
C THR A 221 0.35 -16.15 8.48
N LEU A 222 0.48 -15.37 7.40
CA LEU A 222 1.80 -14.97 6.88
C LEU A 222 2.64 -14.29 7.97
N GLN A 223 2.06 -13.31 8.67
CA GLN A 223 2.73 -12.60 9.75
C GLN A 223 3.14 -13.52 10.91
N ALA A 224 2.27 -14.45 11.30
CA ALA A 224 2.55 -15.42 12.36
C ALA A 224 3.70 -16.38 12.00
N ASP A 225 3.85 -16.69 10.72
CA ASP A 225 4.95 -17.50 10.19
C ASP A 225 6.21 -16.68 9.89
N GLY A 226 6.19 -15.37 10.18
CA GLY A 226 7.32 -14.45 10.02
C GLY A 226 7.46 -13.86 8.62
N ASN A 227 6.54 -14.16 7.71
CA ASN A 227 6.51 -13.58 6.37
C ASN A 227 5.68 -12.29 6.36
N ASN A 228 6.27 -11.21 5.86
CA ASN A 228 5.57 -9.94 5.64
C ASN A 228 6.01 -9.22 4.36
N VAL A 229 6.71 -9.89 3.46
CA VAL A 229 7.09 -9.39 2.15
C VAL A 229 6.60 -10.37 1.08
N VAL A 230 5.84 -9.87 0.11
CA VAL A 230 5.41 -10.64 -1.05
C VAL A 230 5.99 -9.99 -2.30
N VAL A 231 6.80 -10.73 -3.04
CA VAL A 231 7.39 -10.26 -4.29
C VAL A 231 6.68 -10.96 -5.45
N LEU A 232 6.19 -10.18 -6.39
CA LEU A 232 5.50 -10.63 -7.58
C LEU A 232 6.20 -10.13 -8.83
N ILE A 233 6.06 -10.88 -9.91
CA ILE A 233 6.62 -10.57 -11.22
C ILE A 233 5.54 -10.67 -12.29
N ASN A 234 5.72 -9.95 -13.39
CA ASN A 234 4.85 -10.07 -14.55
C ASN A 234 4.64 -11.54 -14.93
N SER A 235 3.40 -11.94 -15.22
CA SER A 235 3.02 -13.35 -15.39
C SER A 235 3.72 -14.04 -16.55
N ASN A 236 4.23 -13.27 -17.51
CA ASN A 236 4.97 -13.76 -18.67
C ASN A 236 6.47 -13.96 -18.41
N ASP A 237 6.97 -13.53 -17.25
CA ASP A 237 8.38 -13.63 -16.91
C ASP A 237 8.66 -14.81 -15.95
N ASP A 238 9.91 -15.25 -15.92
CA ASP A 238 10.41 -16.26 -15.00
C ASP A 238 11.85 -15.93 -14.59
N LEU A 239 12.06 -15.62 -13.31
CA LEU A 239 13.40 -15.39 -12.72
C LEU A 239 13.82 -16.54 -11.80
N GLY A 240 13.40 -17.77 -12.12
CA GLY A 240 13.85 -18.99 -11.46
C GLY A 240 13.07 -19.37 -10.21
N GLY A 241 11.90 -18.76 -9.96
CA GLY A 241 10.97 -19.18 -8.91
C GLY A 241 11.52 -19.13 -7.46
N VAL A 242 12.60 -18.39 -7.21
CA VAL A 242 13.27 -18.36 -5.89
C VAL A 242 12.52 -17.47 -4.90
N THR A 243 12.39 -16.17 -5.18
CA THR A 243 11.74 -15.20 -4.27
C THR A 243 10.41 -14.65 -4.79
N MET A 244 10.10 -14.89 -6.07
CA MET A 244 9.07 -14.15 -6.81
C MET A 244 7.94 -15.05 -7.29
N HIS A 245 6.71 -14.61 -7.07
CA HIS A 245 5.49 -15.26 -7.54
C HIS A 245 5.00 -14.64 -8.85
N LYS A 246 4.43 -15.44 -9.75
CA LYS A 246 3.75 -14.88 -10.92
C LYS A 246 2.53 -14.08 -10.49
N ALA A 247 2.39 -12.88 -11.04
CA ALA A 247 1.21 -12.05 -10.85
C ALA A 247 -0.05 -12.80 -11.31
N TYR A 248 -1.09 -12.79 -10.47
CA TYR A 248 -2.36 -13.48 -10.70
C TYR A 248 -3.53 -12.54 -11.02
N TRP A 249 -3.28 -11.23 -11.03
CA TRP A 249 -4.32 -10.23 -11.29
C TRP A 249 -4.42 -9.86 -12.76
N THR A 250 -5.52 -9.21 -13.12
CA THR A 250 -5.69 -8.56 -14.42
C THR A 250 -5.35 -7.07 -14.30
N ASN A 251 -4.48 -6.59 -15.19
CA ASN A 251 -4.18 -5.16 -15.32
C ASN A 251 -5.32 -4.44 -16.05
N ARG A 252 -5.78 -3.31 -15.49
CA ARG A 252 -6.80 -2.43 -16.06
C ARG A 252 -6.33 -0.98 -16.01
N LYS A 253 -6.58 -0.25 -17.09
CA LYS A 253 -6.27 1.18 -17.16
C LYS A 253 -7.34 1.98 -16.43
N TYR A 254 -6.94 3.00 -15.68
CA TYR A 254 -7.86 3.87 -14.94
C TYR A 254 -8.91 4.55 -15.84
N GLY A 255 -8.52 5.00 -17.03
CA GLY A 255 -9.42 5.65 -18.00
C GLY A 255 -10.53 4.75 -18.55
N SER A 256 -10.45 3.44 -18.33
CA SER A 256 -11.49 2.46 -18.66
C SER A 256 -12.36 2.04 -17.47
N PHE A 257 -12.04 2.52 -16.28
CA PHE A 257 -12.77 2.17 -15.05
C PHE A 257 -14.12 2.89 -15.00
N THR A 258 -15.16 2.14 -14.62
CA THR A 258 -16.48 2.72 -14.32
C THR A 258 -16.77 2.61 -12.82
N PRO A 259 -17.41 3.63 -12.22
CA PRO A 259 -17.75 3.64 -10.80
C PRO A 259 -18.62 2.46 -10.32
N TYR A 260 -18.75 2.33 -9.01
CA TYR A 260 -19.71 1.43 -8.39
C TYR A 260 -21.15 1.81 -8.84
N PRO A 261 -22.06 0.85 -9.09
CA PRO A 261 -21.92 -0.60 -8.86
C PRO A 261 -21.33 -1.39 -10.02
N ILE A 262 -21.01 -0.75 -11.16
CA ILE A 262 -20.54 -1.45 -12.36
C ILE A 262 -19.08 -1.88 -12.21
N CYS A 263 -18.24 -1.05 -11.57
CA CYS A 263 -16.87 -1.39 -11.19
C CYS A 263 -15.98 -1.85 -12.36
N GLY A 264 -16.12 -1.23 -13.53
CA GLY A 264 -15.44 -1.64 -14.75
C GLY A 264 -15.86 -3.02 -15.30
N GLY A 265 -16.88 -3.67 -14.72
CA GLY A 265 -17.27 -5.04 -15.02
C GLY A 265 -16.52 -6.11 -14.22
N LYS A 266 -15.84 -5.72 -13.13
CA LYS A 266 -15.14 -6.66 -12.24
C LYS A 266 -16.11 -7.67 -11.62
N MET A 267 -15.79 -8.97 -11.71
CA MET A 267 -16.59 -10.02 -11.08
C MET A 267 -16.11 -10.32 -9.64
N PRO A 268 -16.98 -10.89 -8.78
CA PRO A 268 -16.58 -11.42 -7.48
C PRO A 268 -15.46 -12.47 -7.64
N GLY A 269 -14.41 -12.38 -6.83
CA GLY A 269 -13.26 -13.28 -6.89
C GLY A 269 -12.14 -12.85 -7.85
N ASP A 270 -12.40 -11.95 -8.80
CA ASP A 270 -11.32 -11.41 -9.64
C ASP A 270 -10.34 -10.57 -8.81
N ALA A 271 -9.04 -10.72 -9.05
CA ALA A 271 -8.03 -9.79 -8.56
C ALA A 271 -7.70 -8.78 -9.67
N TRP A 272 -7.91 -7.49 -9.41
CA TRP A 272 -7.61 -6.43 -10.38
C TRP A 272 -6.53 -5.50 -9.86
N ARG A 273 -5.59 -5.17 -10.75
CA ARG A 273 -4.71 -4.02 -10.59
C ARG A 273 -5.18 -2.91 -11.51
N LEU A 274 -5.54 -1.78 -10.92
CA LEU A 274 -6.01 -0.60 -11.66
C LEU A 274 -4.89 0.44 -11.66
N TYR A 275 -4.33 0.76 -12.82
CA TYR A 275 -3.20 1.67 -12.94
C TYR A 275 -3.55 2.89 -13.81
N GLY A 276 -3.07 4.05 -13.38
CA GLY A 276 -3.01 5.28 -14.18
C GLY A 276 -1.63 5.47 -14.78
N ASP A 277 -1.48 6.45 -15.68
CA ASP A 277 -0.17 6.95 -16.09
C ASP A 277 -0.25 8.46 -16.30
N GLY A 278 0.54 9.21 -15.55
CA GLY A 278 0.62 10.64 -15.52
C GLY A 278 1.83 11.18 -16.27
N THR A 279 2.70 10.32 -16.80
CA THR A 279 3.83 10.77 -17.61
C THR A 279 3.37 11.47 -18.88
N HIS A 280 4.14 12.46 -19.29
CA HIS A 280 3.89 13.25 -20.49
C HIS A 280 5.19 13.55 -21.21
N TYR A 281 5.34 12.92 -22.38
CA TYR A 281 6.41 13.09 -23.34
C TYR A 281 5.80 13.77 -24.56
N PRO A 282 5.84 15.13 -24.68
CA PRO A 282 5.04 15.94 -25.59
C PRO A 282 4.96 15.50 -27.06
N ILE A 283 5.93 14.71 -27.53
CA ILE A 283 6.05 14.30 -28.93
C ILE A 283 5.38 12.94 -29.19
N PHE A 284 5.34 12.03 -28.22
CA PHE A 284 4.97 10.63 -28.50
C PHE A 284 4.15 9.93 -27.41
N TRP A 285 3.99 10.52 -26.23
CA TRP A 285 3.22 9.89 -25.15
C TRP A 285 2.52 10.92 -24.26
N ASP A 286 1.25 10.67 -24.00
CA ASP A 286 0.43 11.42 -23.05
C ASP A 286 -0.36 10.43 -22.21
N GLY A 287 0.23 10.00 -21.10
CA GLY A 287 -0.32 9.02 -20.18
C GLY A 287 -1.75 9.38 -19.74
N PRO A 288 -2.02 10.64 -19.32
CA PRO A 288 -3.35 11.02 -18.84
C PRO A 288 -4.45 10.77 -19.86
N THR A 289 -4.21 11.02 -21.15
CA THR A 289 -5.20 10.76 -22.21
C THR A 289 -5.28 9.27 -22.57
N GLN A 290 -4.15 8.53 -22.56
CA GLN A 290 -4.09 7.15 -23.03
C GLN A 290 -4.44 6.08 -21.98
N THR A 291 -4.20 6.39 -20.71
CA THR A 291 -4.36 5.47 -19.58
C THR A 291 -5.27 6.04 -18.50
N GLY A 292 -5.44 7.36 -18.43
CA GLY A 292 -6.12 8.04 -17.32
C GLY A 292 -5.21 8.20 -16.11
N VAL A 293 -5.63 9.04 -15.15
CA VAL A 293 -4.92 9.25 -13.88
C VAL A 293 -5.91 9.20 -12.73
N THR A 294 -5.53 8.49 -11.67
CA THR A 294 -6.32 8.40 -10.44
C THR A 294 -6.16 9.67 -9.61
N THR A 295 -7.24 10.42 -9.47
CA THR A 295 -7.30 11.63 -8.63
C THR A 295 -8.26 11.48 -7.44
N ASP A 296 -9.05 10.41 -7.43
CA ASP A 296 -10.00 10.07 -6.36
C ASP A 296 -10.10 8.54 -6.27
N LEU A 297 -9.95 8.00 -5.05
CA LEU A 297 -9.97 6.56 -4.77
C LEU A 297 -11.32 6.08 -4.23
N THR A 298 -12.29 6.96 -4.01
CA THR A 298 -13.59 6.63 -3.39
C THR A 298 -14.28 5.48 -4.12
N GLU A 299 -14.45 5.59 -5.43
CA GLU A 299 -15.11 4.56 -6.25
C GLU A 299 -14.25 3.29 -6.39
N VAL A 300 -12.93 3.46 -6.38
CA VAL A 300 -11.96 2.36 -6.43
C VAL A 300 -12.05 1.50 -5.16
N MET A 301 -12.19 2.14 -4.00
CA MET A 301 -12.40 1.47 -2.72
C MET A 301 -13.78 0.80 -2.66
N LYS A 302 -14.85 1.47 -3.10
CA LYS A 302 -16.20 0.90 -3.19
C LYS A 302 -16.26 -0.33 -4.08
N CYS A 303 -15.40 -0.44 -5.08
CA CYS A 303 -15.36 -1.56 -6.02
C CYS A 303 -14.43 -2.71 -5.60
N HIS A 304 -13.78 -2.61 -4.43
CA HIS A 304 -12.79 -3.59 -3.97
C HIS A 304 -11.77 -3.92 -5.07
N ILE A 305 -11.20 -2.89 -5.71
CA ILE A 305 -10.03 -3.05 -6.54
C ILE A 305 -8.86 -3.45 -5.64
N GLN A 306 -8.26 -4.62 -5.86
CA GLN A 306 -7.23 -5.17 -4.98
C GLN A 306 -5.98 -4.29 -4.97
N TYR A 307 -5.51 -3.85 -6.14
CA TYR A 307 -4.26 -3.10 -6.28
C TYR A 307 -4.47 -1.81 -7.09
N PRO A 308 -5.05 -0.76 -6.49
CA PRO A 308 -5.01 0.58 -7.07
C PRO A 308 -3.58 1.13 -7.08
N ALA A 309 -2.98 1.15 -8.28
CA ALA A 309 -1.63 1.62 -8.51
C ALA A 309 -1.67 3.05 -9.05
N MET A 310 -1.22 3.98 -8.20
CA MET A 310 -1.43 5.41 -8.39
C MET A 310 -0.14 6.11 -8.76
N ASP A 311 -0.28 7.13 -9.58
CA ASP A 311 0.73 8.17 -9.75
C ASP A 311 0.48 9.31 -8.78
N PHE A 312 1.52 10.12 -8.57
CA PHE A 312 1.45 11.34 -7.77
C PHE A 312 0.96 11.06 -6.35
N VAL A 313 1.38 9.93 -5.76
CA VAL A 313 0.95 9.54 -4.42
C VAL A 313 1.20 10.69 -3.46
N ASN A 314 0.14 11.15 -2.81
CA ASN A 314 0.21 12.22 -1.83
C ASN A 314 -0.94 12.05 -0.82
N GLN A 315 -0.84 12.75 0.31
CA GLN A 315 -1.82 12.60 1.38
C GLN A 315 -3.22 13.02 0.97
N GLN A 316 -3.39 14.04 0.13
CA GLN A 316 -4.72 14.47 -0.33
C GLN A 316 -5.42 13.37 -1.16
N LEU A 317 -4.68 12.71 -2.05
CA LEU A 317 -5.19 11.55 -2.79
C LEU A 317 -5.52 10.40 -1.83
N LEU A 318 -4.60 10.04 -0.93
CA LEU A 318 -4.80 8.91 -0.01
C LEU A 318 -5.97 9.11 0.97
N LYS A 319 -6.29 10.36 1.34
CA LYS A 319 -7.50 10.69 2.13
C LYS A 319 -8.80 10.24 1.45
N THR A 320 -8.85 10.23 0.12
CA THR A 320 -10.04 9.76 -0.63
C THR A 320 -10.22 8.23 -0.56
N ALA A 321 -9.16 7.48 -0.21
CA ALA A 321 -9.25 6.03 0.00
C ALA A 321 -9.79 5.63 1.37
N VAL A 322 -9.95 6.58 2.30
CA VAL A 322 -10.45 6.28 3.63
C VAL A 322 -11.95 6.02 3.55
N PHE A 323 -12.39 4.81 3.88
CA PHE A 323 -13.79 4.42 4.02
C PHE A 323 -14.23 4.24 5.48
N THR A 324 -13.28 4.27 6.42
CA THR A 324 -13.49 4.01 7.84
C THR A 324 -13.80 5.28 8.63
N TRP A 325 -12.84 5.80 9.38
CA TRP A 325 -12.99 6.86 10.38
C TRP A 325 -13.28 8.23 9.77
N ALA A 326 -14.12 9.03 10.43
CA ALA A 326 -14.31 10.42 10.08
C ALA A 326 -13.04 11.22 10.37
N ALA A 327 -12.84 12.35 9.68
CA ALA A 327 -11.70 13.22 9.93
C ALA A 327 -11.68 13.67 11.41
N GLY A 328 -10.55 13.45 12.09
CA GLY A 328 -10.41 13.74 13.52
C GLY A 328 -10.87 12.61 14.46
N GLU A 329 -11.40 11.50 13.93
CA GLU A 329 -11.66 10.30 14.73
C GLU A 329 -10.43 9.36 14.74
N PRO A 330 -10.17 8.63 15.84
CA PRO A 330 -10.99 8.55 17.04
C PRO A 330 -10.85 9.82 17.87
N SER A 331 -11.99 10.39 18.27
CA SER A 331 -12.05 11.65 19.03
C SER A 331 -11.57 11.52 20.48
N GLN A 332 -11.32 10.28 20.92
CA GLN A 332 -10.75 9.90 22.21
C GLN A 332 -9.86 8.68 22.03
N ASN A 333 -8.98 8.40 23.00
CA ASN A 333 -8.18 7.18 22.97
C ASN A 333 -9.09 5.94 23.00
N LEU A 334 -8.72 4.93 22.21
CA LEU A 334 -9.43 3.66 22.16
C LEU A 334 -9.00 2.78 23.34
N GLU A 335 -9.94 2.54 24.24
CA GLU A 335 -9.84 1.59 25.35
C GLU A 335 -10.64 0.31 25.05
N GLU A 336 -10.47 -0.76 25.84
CA GLU A 336 -11.12 -2.07 25.67
C GLU A 336 -12.67 -1.97 25.60
N GLU A 337 -13.27 -1.04 26.33
CA GLU A 337 -14.72 -0.81 26.39
C GLU A 337 -15.24 0.17 25.32
N SER A 338 -14.39 0.67 24.43
CA SER A 338 -14.80 1.62 23.39
C SER A 338 -15.83 1.00 22.45
N CYS A 339 -16.83 1.80 22.06
CA CYS A 339 -17.89 1.37 21.14
C CYS A 339 -17.90 2.27 19.92
N ILE A 340 -17.84 1.63 18.75
CA ILE A 340 -17.74 2.29 17.45
C ILE A 340 -19.04 2.12 16.68
N TYR A 341 -19.51 3.19 16.06
CA TYR A 341 -20.67 3.16 15.17
C TYR A 341 -20.29 3.68 13.79
N LEU A 342 -20.98 3.17 12.77
CA LEU A 342 -21.00 3.74 11.43
C LEU A 342 -22.16 4.74 11.37
N SER A 343 -21.83 6.00 11.08
CA SER A 343 -22.79 7.08 10.97
C SER A 343 -23.53 7.02 9.63
N GLY A 344 -24.85 7.11 9.69
CA GLY A 344 -25.71 7.20 8.51
C GLY A 344 -25.60 8.54 7.80
N SER A 345 -25.16 9.60 8.48
CA SER A 345 -25.16 10.96 7.95
C SER A 345 -23.94 11.27 7.06
N ASP A 346 -22.74 10.93 7.53
CA ASP A 346 -21.47 11.22 6.85
C ASP A 346 -20.75 9.96 6.34
N ARG A 347 -21.32 8.77 6.60
CA ARG A 347 -20.86 7.49 6.09
C ARG A 347 -19.47 7.09 6.61
N ARG A 348 -19.15 7.55 7.82
CA ARG A 348 -17.86 7.33 8.48
C ARG A 348 -18.03 6.76 9.88
N TRP A 349 -16.93 6.23 10.41
CA TRP A 349 -16.88 5.60 11.72
C TRP A 349 -16.53 6.62 12.79
N HIS A 350 -17.20 6.51 13.92
CA HIS A 350 -17.02 7.38 15.08
C HIS A 350 -16.91 6.58 16.36
N VAL A 351 -16.10 7.08 17.28
CA VAL A 351 -16.16 6.61 18.66
C VAL A 351 -17.40 7.20 19.32
N SER A 352 -18.24 6.36 19.93
CA SER A 352 -19.37 6.87 20.69
C SER A 352 -18.92 7.35 22.06
N SER A 353 -19.34 8.56 22.44
CA SER A 353 -19.21 9.09 23.79
C SER A 353 -20.02 8.31 24.85
N SER A 354 -20.93 7.43 24.42
CA SER A 354 -21.68 6.55 25.32
C SER A 354 -22.07 5.25 24.64
N CYS A 355 -21.61 4.13 25.20
CA CYS A 355 -22.00 2.78 24.75
C CYS A 355 -23.42 2.40 25.17
N ALA A 356 -24.08 3.26 25.95
CA ALA A 356 -25.49 3.11 26.32
C ALA A 356 -26.47 3.65 25.26
N LYS A 357 -25.98 4.28 24.18
CA LYS A 357 -26.82 4.66 23.04
C LYS A 357 -27.54 3.43 22.47
N ILE A 358 -28.76 3.62 22.00
CA ILE A 358 -29.62 2.55 21.50
C ILE A 358 -29.62 2.58 19.98
N LEU A 359 -28.83 1.71 19.34
CA LEU A 359 -28.68 1.63 17.89
C LEU A 359 -28.97 0.22 17.38
N TYR A 360 -29.17 0.08 16.08
CA TYR A 360 -29.15 -1.22 15.42
C TYR A 360 -27.73 -1.77 15.36
N PHE A 361 -27.59 -3.09 15.24
CA PHE A 361 -26.30 -3.76 15.04
C PHE A 361 -26.10 -4.12 13.57
N ALA A 362 -24.91 -3.87 13.05
CA ALA A 362 -24.51 -4.36 11.73
C ALA A 362 -24.23 -5.87 11.79
N CYS A 363 -25.09 -6.66 11.15
CA CYS A 363 -25.02 -8.11 11.17
C CYS A 363 -24.48 -8.63 9.82
N GLN A 364 -23.31 -9.27 9.84
CA GLN A 364 -22.67 -9.86 8.66
C GLN A 364 -23.03 -11.34 8.53
N HIS A 365 -23.35 -11.79 7.32
CA HIS A 365 -23.66 -13.20 7.08
C HIS A 365 -22.40 -14.07 7.28
N THR A 366 -22.58 -15.19 7.99
CA THR A 366 -21.47 -16.07 8.40
C THR A 366 -20.82 -16.85 7.25
N GLY A 367 -21.57 -17.13 6.17
CA GLY A 367 -21.05 -17.84 4.98
C GLY A 367 -20.71 -16.94 3.79
N ASN A 368 -21.07 -15.65 3.81
CA ASN A 368 -20.79 -14.70 2.73
C ASN A 368 -20.64 -13.30 3.32
N LYS A 369 -19.40 -12.83 3.44
CA LYS A 369 -19.06 -11.57 4.11
C LYS A 369 -19.58 -10.32 3.39
N ASP A 370 -20.08 -10.45 2.17
CA ASP A 370 -20.63 -9.34 1.39
C ASP A 370 -22.14 -9.14 1.64
N ILE A 371 -22.79 -10.07 2.34
CA ILE A 371 -24.21 -9.98 2.69
C ILE A 371 -24.35 -9.43 4.11
N TRP A 372 -25.12 -8.35 4.22
CA TRP A 372 -25.39 -7.63 5.47
C TRP A 372 -26.89 -7.59 5.75
N THR A 373 -27.22 -7.56 7.04
CA THR A 373 -28.56 -7.20 7.55
C THR A 373 -28.40 -6.39 8.83
N LEU A 374 -29.50 -5.83 9.34
CA LEU A 374 -29.55 -5.21 10.66
C LEU A 374 -30.17 -6.17 11.67
N SER A 375 -29.84 -5.97 12.93
CA SER A 375 -30.59 -6.60 14.03
C SER A 375 -32.08 -6.26 13.96
N GLU A 376 -32.94 -7.15 14.43
CA GLU A 376 -34.40 -6.91 14.46
C GLU A 376 -34.78 -5.82 15.47
N THR A 377 -33.98 -5.69 16.54
CA THR A 377 -34.17 -4.71 17.60
C THR A 377 -32.92 -3.85 17.77
N THR A 378 -33.09 -2.67 18.35
CA THR A 378 -31.99 -1.79 18.76
C THR A 378 -31.52 -2.14 20.17
N GLY A 379 -30.29 -1.78 20.50
CA GLY A 379 -29.72 -2.03 21.82
C GLY A 379 -28.49 -1.19 22.13
N ARG A 380 -28.05 -1.30 23.38
CA ARG A 380 -26.75 -0.79 23.84
C ARG A 380 -25.64 -1.61 23.22
N TYR A 381 -24.47 -1.02 23.02
CA TYR A 381 -23.32 -1.76 22.50
C TYR A 381 -23.08 -3.02 23.35
N SER A 382 -23.02 -4.17 22.68
CA SER A 382 -22.88 -5.47 23.33
C SER A 382 -22.28 -6.47 22.36
N LEU A 383 -21.35 -7.28 22.85
CA LEU A 383 -20.78 -8.40 22.10
C LEU A 383 -21.65 -9.66 22.14
N SER A 384 -22.81 -9.60 22.80
CA SER A 384 -23.77 -10.71 22.80
C SER A 384 -24.23 -11.04 21.37
N GLU A 385 -24.10 -12.30 20.98
CA GLU A 385 -24.50 -12.78 19.65
C GLU A 385 -26.03 -12.77 19.43
N THR A 386 -26.81 -12.50 20.47
CA THR A 386 -28.28 -12.60 20.46
C THR A 386 -29.00 -11.54 19.62
N TYR A 387 -28.33 -10.46 19.21
CA TYR A 387 -28.98 -9.38 18.43
C TYR A 387 -29.08 -9.67 16.94
N CYS A 388 -28.19 -10.52 16.40
CA CYS A 388 -28.18 -10.81 14.98
C CYS A 388 -29.07 -12.02 14.65
N PRO A 389 -29.79 -12.00 13.51
CA PRO A 389 -30.57 -13.15 13.06
C PRO A 389 -29.72 -14.41 12.85
N SER A 390 -30.39 -15.56 12.81
CA SER A 390 -29.73 -16.83 12.47
C SER A 390 -28.93 -16.73 11.17
N LYS A 391 -27.72 -17.33 11.15
CA LYS A 391 -26.70 -17.25 10.09
C LYS A 391 -25.99 -15.90 9.95
N PHE A 392 -26.30 -14.90 10.78
CA PHE A 392 -25.56 -13.64 10.85
C PHE A 392 -24.86 -13.49 12.20
N LYS A 393 -23.81 -12.67 12.24
CA LYS A 393 -23.09 -12.31 13.45
C LYS A 393 -22.80 -10.81 13.50
N PHE A 394 -22.63 -10.26 14.69
CA PHE A 394 -22.26 -8.86 14.85
C PHE A 394 -20.89 -8.62 14.20
N GLY A 395 -20.84 -7.75 13.20
CA GLY A 395 -19.73 -7.66 12.25
C GLY A 395 -19.21 -6.25 12.01
N ILE A 396 -18.15 -6.20 11.22
CA ILE A 396 -17.44 -4.99 10.81
C ILE A 396 -17.04 -5.13 9.32
N PRO A 397 -17.22 -4.09 8.47
CA PRO A 397 -16.86 -4.23 7.07
C PRO A 397 -15.34 -4.18 6.89
N GLN A 398 -14.79 -5.26 6.34
CA GLN A 398 -13.33 -5.44 6.24
C GLN A 398 -12.69 -4.72 5.04
N ASN A 399 -13.48 -4.24 4.07
CA ASN A 399 -13.00 -3.50 2.90
C ASN A 399 -14.03 -2.46 2.44
N GLY A 400 -13.64 -1.60 1.48
CA GLY A 400 -14.48 -0.51 1.00
C GLY A 400 -15.79 -0.97 0.36
N TYR A 401 -15.81 -2.10 -0.35
CA TYR A 401 -17.03 -2.67 -0.94
C TYR A 401 -18.02 -3.12 0.13
N ARG A 402 -17.56 -3.86 1.15
CA ARG A 402 -18.42 -4.30 2.26
C ARG A 402 -18.94 -3.11 3.07
N ASN A 403 -18.13 -2.05 3.22
CA ASN A 403 -18.57 -0.82 3.85
C ASN A 403 -19.65 -0.12 3.01
N GLN A 404 -19.49 -0.06 1.69
CA GLN A 404 -20.50 0.47 0.78
C GLN A 404 -21.83 -0.32 0.83
N LYS A 405 -21.77 -1.65 0.89
CA LYS A 405 -22.96 -2.50 1.09
C LYS A 405 -23.67 -2.21 2.40
N LEU A 406 -22.92 -2.00 3.49
CA LEU A 406 -23.50 -1.62 4.77
C LEU A 406 -24.11 -0.21 4.71
N ILE A 407 -23.45 0.76 4.08
CA ILE A 407 -23.96 2.13 3.88
C ILE A 407 -25.33 2.11 3.17
N GLU A 408 -25.47 1.33 2.09
CA GLU A 408 -26.73 1.19 1.35
C GLU A 408 -27.85 0.62 2.23
N LEU A 409 -27.51 -0.32 3.11
CA LEU A 409 -28.46 -0.95 4.02
C LEU A 409 -28.91 -0.01 5.14
N ILE A 410 -28.00 0.77 5.73
CA ILE A 410 -28.33 1.59 6.90
C ILE A 410 -29.16 2.82 6.53
N GLY A 411 -29.01 3.38 5.33
CA GLY A 411 -29.63 4.65 4.98
C GLY A 411 -29.20 5.74 5.95
N GLU A 412 -30.08 6.61 6.42
CA GLU A 412 -29.70 7.70 7.36
C GLU A 412 -29.53 7.25 8.83
N ARG A 413 -29.50 5.94 9.10
CA ARG A 413 -29.40 5.41 10.47
C ARG A 413 -27.95 5.20 10.89
N ASP A 414 -27.68 5.46 12.16
CA ASP A 414 -26.45 5.04 12.81
C ASP A 414 -26.56 3.58 13.28
N VAL A 415 -25.48 2.82 13.11
CA VAL A 415 -25.44 1.41 13.53
C VAL A 415 -24.15 1.09 14.27
N TRP A 416 -24.24 0.24 15.29
CA TRP A 416 -23.07 -0.35 15.91
C TRP A 416 -22.30 -1.22 14.92
N ILE A 417 -20.97 -1.19 14.99
CA ILE A 417 -20.06 -2.09 14.28
C ILE A 417 -19.13 -2.79 15.28
N ASN A 418 -18.78 -4.04 15.00
CA ASN A 418 -17.97 -4.85 15.91
C ASN A 418 -16.47 -4.57 15.74
N TYR A 419 -16.03 -3.43 16.29
CA TYR A 419 -14.61 -3.05 16.30
C TYR A 419 -13.82 -3.71 17.44
N SER A 420 -14.47 -4.30 18.44
CA SER A 420 -13.81 -4.83 19.64
C SER A 420 -12.59 -5.73 19.40
N PRO A 421 -12.57 -6.63 18.38
CA PRO A 421 -11.38 -7.44 18.09
C PRO A 421 -10.10 -6.64 17.79
N PHE A 422 -10.22 -5.36 17.46
CA PHE A 422 -9.13 -4.46 17.10
C PHE A 422 -8.82 -3.42 18.19
N LEU A 423 -9.50 -3.48 19.34
CA LEU A 423 -9.24 -2.60 20.47
C LEU A 423 -8.01 -3.05 21.28
N PRO A 424 -7.22 -2.11 21.84
CA PRO A 424 -6.17 -2.45 22.78
C PRO A 424 -6.70 -3.26 23.96
N GLY A 425 -5.94 -4.28 24.38
CA GLY A 425 -6.31 -5.12 25.52
C GLY A 425 -7.38 -6.17 25.24
N TYR A 426 -8.01 -6.18 24.05
CA TYR A 426 -9.05 -7.15 23.72
C TYR A 426 -8.56 -8.58 23.90
N THR A 427 -9.22 -9.30 24.81
CA THR A 427 -9.07 -10.75 24.93
C THR A 427 -10.30 -11.41 24.32
N PRO A 428 -10.13 -12.28 23.30
CA PRO A 428 -11.25 -13.05 22.78
C PRO A 428 -11.90 -13.80 23.94
N GLN A 429 -13.21 -13.59 24.16
CA GLN A 429 -13.92 -14.41 25.13
C GLN A 429 -13.72 -15.87 24.72
N LYS A 430 -13.03 -16.65 25.56
CA LYS A 430 -12.72 -18.05 25.29
C LYS A 430 -14.03 -18.78 25.00
N ARG A 431 -14.30 -19.05 23.72
CA ARG A 431 -15.10 -20.21 23.35
C ARG A 431 -14.27 -21.42 23.78
N THR A 432 -14.74 -22.14 24.80
CA THR A 432 -14.18 -23.45 25.18
C THR A 432 -14.36 -24.42 24.02
N CYS A 433 -13.42 -24.39 23.07
CA CYS A 433 -13.24 -25.46 22.11
C CYS A 433 -12.08 -26.31 22.61
N LEU A 434 -12.40 -27.50 23.11
CA LEU A 434 -11.43 -28.56 23.39
C LEU A 434 -10.84 -29.02 22.04
N VAL A 435 -9.64 -28.55 21.71
CA VAL A 435 -8.83 -29.14 20.64
C VAL A 435 -7.59 -29.74 21.30
N PRO A 436 -7.33 -31.05 21.17
CA PRO A 436 -6.12 -31.65 21.73
C PRO A 436 -4.88 -31.15 20.96
N PRO A 437 -3.72 -31.03 21.63
CA PRO A 437 -2.53 -30.46 21.03
C PRO A 437 -2.00 -31.34 19.88
N LEU A 438 -1.71 -30.72 18.74
CA LEU A 438 -0.84 -31.33 17.74
C LEU A 438 0.57 -31.41 18.32
N ASN A 439 1.04 -32.63 18.55
CA ASN A 439 2.45 -32.90 18.86
C ASN A 439 3.32 -32.43 17.69
N ARG A 440 4.10 -31.37 17.89
CA ARG A 440 5.28 -31.08 17.06
C ARG A 440 6.32 -32.14 17.37
N LEU A 441 6.70 -32.96 16.39
CA LEU A 441 7.91 -33.76 16.46
C LEU A 441 9.11 -32.79 16.35
N PRO A 442 10.10 -32.84 17.27
CA PRO A 442 11.31 -32.07 17.14
C PRO A 442 12.18 -32.67 16.02
N VAL A 443 12.62 -31.82 15.10
CA VAL A 443 13.69 -32.14 14.13
C VAL A 443 15.00 -32.21 14.92
N HIS A 444 15.35 -33.42 15.36
CA HIS A 444 16.71 -33.74 15.80
C HIS A 444 17.40 -34.59 14.74
N LEU A 445 18.54 -34.05 14.31
CA LEU A 445 19.66 -34.67 13.59
C LEU A 445 19.58 -36.19 13.36
N ILE A 446 19.65 -36.59 12.10
CA ILE A 446 20.30 -37.85 11.72
C ILE A 446 21.45 -37.49 10.78
N LEU A 447 22.61 -37.18 11.36
CA LEU A 447 23.88 -37.52 10.74
C LEU A 447 24.13 -38.98 11.09
N ASN A 448 24.10 -39.87 10.11
CA ASN A 448 24.64 -41.21 10.27
C ASN A 448 25.68 -41.48 9.17
N PRO A 449 26.99 -41.41 9.49
CA PRO A 449 28.04 -41.84 8.60
C PRO A 449 28.23 -43.34 8.80
N ASN A 450 27.69 -44.18 7.92
CA ASN A 450 28.16 -45.53 7.64
C ASN A 450 27.19 -46.23 6.68
N LEU A 451 27.57 -46.32 5.42
CA LEU A 451 27.22 -47.44 4.53
C LEU A 451 28.22 -47.45 3.37
N LEU A 452 29.41 -47.94 3.71
CA LEU A 452 30.35 -48.56 2.80
C LEU A 452 29.93 -50.04 2.62
N PHE A 453 30.09 -50.52 1.38
CA PHE A 453 30.04 -51.92 0.90
C PHE A 453 28.68 -52.59 0.66
N GLY A 454 28.52 -53.09 -0.57
CA GLY A 454 27.93 -54.40 -0.81
C GLY A 454 27.13 -54.57 -2.10
N LEU A 455 27.85 -54.91 -3.19
CA LEU A 455 27.40 -55.47 -4.49
C LEU A 455 26.70 -54.55 -5.50
#